data_AF-A0A0E3ZL59-F1
#
_entry.id   AF-A0A0E3ZL59-F1
#
_cell.length_a   1.000
_cell.length_b   1.000
_cell.length_c   1.000
_cell.angle_alpha   90.00
_cell.angle_beta   90.00
_cell.angle_gamma   90.00
#
_symmetry.space_group_name_H-M   'P 1'
#
loop_
_entity.id
_entity.type
_entity.pdbx_description
1 polymer ?
#
loop_
_entity_poly.entity_id
_entity_poly.type
_entity_poly.pdbx_seq_one_letter_code
_entity_poly.pdbx_strand_id
1 'polypeptide(L)'
;MMPLYRLLMVAILLALTSQTAFAKWDEERDVTTNGKDELVYYFKTNDQGQKLVLDKYVKRLIFIQSDRLYKRTIRLIKVDGQSIEVMSDPFSRFPEQTAITFENKDEVLKKLFLAKKIEVFVRYNREESLNTFQIR
;
A
#
# COMPACT_ATOMS: atom_id res chain seq x y z
N MET A 1 -18.63 -21.88 -38.65
CA MET A 1 -17.94 -20.59 -38.75
C MET A 1 -18.47 -19.68 -37.65
N MET A 2 -17.67 -19.43 -36.60
CA MET A 2 -18.02 -18.40 -35.60
C MET A 2 -18.02 -17.07 -36.35
N PRO A 3 -19.15 -16.35 -36.39
CA PRO A 3 -19.22 -15.18 -37.25
C PRO A 3 -18.33 -14.07 -36.69
N LEU A 4 -17.60 -13.39 -37.58
CA LEU A 4 -16.57 -12.40 -37.26
C LEU A 4 -17.05 -11.35 -36.23
N TYR A 5 -18.35 -11.01 -36.27
CA TYR A 5 -18.98 -10.08 -35.34
C TYR A 5 -19.00 -10.57 -33.89
N ARG A 6 -19.10 -11.88 -33.63
CA ARG A 6 -19.03 -12.44 -32.27
C ARG A 6 -17.63 -12.30 -31.69
N LEU A 7 -16.60 -12.49 -32.51
CA LEU A 7 -15.21 -12.32 -32.10
C LEU A 7 -14.90 -10.85 -31.76
N LEU A 8 -15.41 -9.93 -32.59
CA LEU A 8 -15.32 -8.49 -32.34
C LEU A 8 -16.04 -8.09 -31.04
N MET A 9 -17.25 -8.61 -30.81
CA MET A 9 -18.02 -8.34 -29.59
C MET A 9 -17.33 -8.86 -28.33
N VAL A 10 -16.72 -10.05 -28.38
CA VAL A 10 -15.94 -10.59 -27.26
C VAL A 10 -14.68 -9.75 -26.99
N ALA A 11 -14.00 -9.28 -28.04
CA ALA A 11 -12.83 -8.41 -27.88
C ALA A 11 -13.19 -7.05 -27.27
N ILE A 12 -14.33 -6.47 -27.67
CA ILE A 12 -14.86 -5.22 -27.10
C ILE A 12 -15.28 -5.42 -25.64
N LEU A 13 -15.94 -6.55 -25.31
CA LEU A 13 -16.28 -6.88 -23.91
C LEU A 13 -15.04 -7.05 -23.03
N LEU A 14 -13.99 -7.71 -23.52
CA LEU A 14 -12.71 -7.86 -22.81
C LEU A 14 -12.03 -6.51 -22.59
N ALA A 15 -12.04 -5.62 -23.58
CA ALA A 15 -11.51 -4.25 -23.45
C ALA A 15 -12.35 -3.35 -22.51
N LEU A 16 -13.64 -3.63 -22.34
CA LEU A 16 -14.51 -2.94 -21.37
C LEU A 16 -14.32 -3.44 -19.93
N THR A 17 -13.83 -4.67 -19.75
CA THR A 17 -13.49 -5.21 -18.42
C THR A 17 -12.14 -4.75 -17.90
N SER A 18 -11.28 -4.16 -18.73
CA SER A 18 -10.19 -3.31 -18.23
C SER A 18 -10.76 -1.97 -17.79
N GLN A 19 -11.68 -1.99 -16.83
CA GLN A 19 -11.79 -0.89 -15.90
C GLN A 19 -10.40 -0.79 -15.29
N THR A 20 -9.66 0.21 -15.74
CA THR A 20 -8.52 0.71 -15.04
C THR A 20 -9.04 1.16 -13.69
N ALA A 21 -9.06 0.23 -12.73
CA ALA A 21 -8.90 0.51 -11.32
C ALA A 21 -7.50 1.12 -11.19
N PHE A 22 -7.33 2.33 -11.75
CA PHE A 22 -6.26 3.21 -11.38
C PHE A 22 -6.49 3.36 -9.90
N ALA A 23 -5.61 2.72 -9.15
CA ALA A 23 -5.78 2.66 -7.73
C ALA A 23 -5.84 4.12 -7.26
N LYS A 24 -6.59 4.40 -6.24
CA LYS A 24 -6.26 5.54 -5.40
C LYS A 24 -5.86 4.92 -4.08
N TRP A 25 -5.19 5.68 -3.23
CA TRP A 25 -5.26 5.37 -1.81
C TRP A 25 -6.73 5.19 -1.43
N ASP A 26 -7.05 4.05 -0.85
CA ASP A 26 -8.37 3.74 -0.33
C ASP A 26 -8.56 4.56 0.95
N GLU A 27 -9.74 5.16 1.12
CA GLU A 27 -10.03 6.08 2.23
C GLU A 27 -10.92 5.38 3.25
N GLU A 28 -10.42 5.22 4.48
CA GLU A 28 -11.17 4.72 5.62
C GLU A 28 -11.45 5.88 6.57
N ARG A 29 -12.74 6.14 6.81
CA ARG A 29 -13.19 7.22 7.69
C ARG A 29 -13.69 6.62 8.99
N ASP A 30 -12.98 6.92 10.07
CA ASP A 30 -13.45 6.58 11.40
C ASP A 30 -14.23 7.76 11.98
N VAL A 31 -15.54 7.59 12.12
CA VAL A 31 -16.43 8.56 12.78
C VAL A 31 -16.56 8.11 14.23
N THR A 32 -15.51 8.31 15.02
CA THR A 32 -15.64 8.13 16.48
C THR A 32 -16.73 9.06 17.03
N THR A 33 -17.57 8.52 17.90
CA THR A 33 -18.92 8.95 18.35
C THR A 33 -19.00 10.31 19.10
N ASN A 34 -18.06 11.24 18.88
CA ASN A 34 -18.01 12.54 19.55
C ASN A 34 -17.93 13.75 18.60
N GLY A 35 -18.17 13.55 17.29
CA GLY A 35 -18.49 14.62 16.34
C GLY A 35 -17.45 15.74 16.15
N LYS A 36 -16.25 15.59 16.71
CA LYS A 36 -15.24 16.66 16.75
C LYS A 36 -14.06 16.46 15.80
N ASP A 37 -13.72 15.23 15.43
CA ASP A 37 -12.60 14.96 14.51
C ASP A 37 -12.94 13.79 13.57
N GLU A 38 -13.07 14.07 12.27
CA GLU A 38 -13.16 13.06 11.22
C GLU A 38 -11.73 12.57 10.91
N LEU A 39 -11.38 11.38 11.42
CA LEU A 39 -10.08 10.78 11.14
C LEU A 39 -10.15 10.03 9.81
N VAL A 40 -9.41 10.54 8.82
CA VAL A 40 -9.28 9.93 7.50
C VAL A 40 -7.95 9.19 7.42
N TYR A 41 -8.02 7.87 7.24
CA TYR A 41 -6.89 7.01 6.99
C TYR A 41 -6.82 6.65 5.52
N TYR A 42 -5.61 6.73 4.95
CA TYR A 42 -5.34 6.32 3.59
C TYR A 42 -4.66 4.96 3.63
N PHE A 43 -5.13 3.98 2.87
CA PHE A 43 -4.51 2.67 2.82
C PHE A 43 -4.50 2.08 1.41
N LYS A 44 -3.71 1.02 1.23
CA LYS A 44 -3.76 0.17 0.06
C LYS A 44 -3.56 -1.27 0.47
N THR A 45 -4.36 -2.16 -0.09
CA THR A 45 -4.14 -3.60 0.01
C THR A 45 -3.60 -4.12 -1.31
N ASN A 46 -2.61 -5.00 -1.28
CA ASN A 46 -2.09 -5.64 -2.48
C ASN A 46 -2.71 -7.03 -2.71
N ASP A 47 -2.34 -7.67 -3.83
CA ASP A 47 -2.92 -8.97 -4.25
C ASP A 47 -2.62 -10.12 -3.27
N GLN A 48 -1.58 -9.98 -2.44
CA GLN A 48 -1.19 -10.93 -1.41
C GLN A 48 -1.94 -10.68 -0.08
N GLY A 49 -2.78 -9.64 0.00
CA GLY A 49 -3.55 -9.31 1.19
C GLY A 49 -2.79 -8.53 2.26
N GLN A 50 -1.57 -8.06 1.99
CA GLN A 50 -0.88 -7.12 2.89
C GLN A 50 -1.48 -5.73 2.74
N LYS A 51 -1.55 -4.97 3.84
CA LYS A 51 -2.10 -3.61 3.87
C LYS A 51 -0.98 -2.62 4.18
N LEU A 52 -0.87 -1.56 3.39
CA LEU A 52 -0.01 -0.42 3.62
C LEU A 52 -0.88 0.77 3.99
N VAL A 53 -0.66 1.35 5.16
CA VAL A 53 -1.43 2.51 5.64
C VAL A 53 -0.54 3.74 5.66
N LEU A 54 -1.02 4.83 5.09
CA LEU A 54 -0.40 6.14 5.14
C LEU A 54 -0.98 6.92 6.32
N ASP A 55 -0.18 7.00 7.39
CA ASP A 55 -0.50 7.76 8.59
C ASP A 55 -0.01 9.21 8.40
N LYS A 56 -0.93 10.07 7.95
CA LYS A 56 -0.65 11.49 7.66
C LYS A 56 -0.33 12.32 8.91
N TYR A 57 -0.82 11.91 10.08
CA TYR A 57 -0.69 12.69 11.32
C TYR A 57 0.69 12.50 11.96
N VAL A 58 1.20 11.26 11.92
CA VAL A 58 2.54 10.92 12.43
C VAL A 58 3.61 10.97 11.32
N LYS A 59 3.18 11.12 10.06
CA LYS A 59 4.01 11.17 8.85
C LYS A 59 4.88 9.91 8.69
N ARG A 60 4.21 8.76 8.66
CA ARG A 60 4.83 7.43 8.53
C ARG A 60 3.97 6.52 7.66
N LEU A 61 4.52 5.38 7.25
CA LEU A 61 3.72 4.25 6.77
C LEU A 61 3.56 3.22 7.88
N ILE A 62 2.47 2.46 7.84
CA ILE A 62 2.29 1.26 8.66
C ILE A 62 2.08 0.11 7.70
N PHE A 63 3.02 -0.84 7.70
CA PHE A 63 2.90 -2.08 6.97
C PHE A 63 2.21 -3.11 7.88
N ILE A 64 1.14 -3.71 7.37
CA ILE A 64 0.33 -4.68 8.08
C ILE A 64 0.31 -5.99 7.29
N GLN A 65 0.72 -7.06 7.95
CA GLN A 65 0.68 -8.41 7.40
C GLN A 65 0.13 -9.37 8.45
N SER A 66 -0.77 -10.26 8.03
CA SER A 66 -1.49 -11.19 8.91
C SER A 66 -0.62 -12.24 9.61
N ASP A 67 0.64 -12.42 9.21
CA ASP A 67 1.57 -13.28 9.92
C ASP A 67 1.88 -12.71 11.31
N ARG A 68 2.03 -13.59 12.31
CA ARG A 68 2.25 -13.19 13.72
C ARG A 68 3.59 -13.67 14.28
N LEU A 69 4.39 -14.36 13.48
CA LEU A 69 5.46 -15.21 14.03
C LEU A 69 6.84 -14.57 13.93
N TYR A 70 7.06 -13.59 13.05
CA TYR A 70 8.40 -13.10 12.77
C TYR A 70 8.55 -11.59 12.91
N LYS A 71 9.64 -11.17 13.57
CA LYS A 71 10.08 -9.77 13.56
C LYS A 71 10.47 -9.38 12.14
N ARG A 72 9.89 -8.28 11.66
CA ARG A 72 10.12 -7.72 10.34
C ARG A 72 11.12 -6.59 10.44
N THR A 73 12.02 -6.50 9.47
CA THR A 73 12.84 -5.31 9.28
C THR A 73 12.60 -4.76 7.89
N ILE A 74 12.35 -3.46 7.81
CA ILE A 74 12.16 -2.74 6.57
C ILE A 74 13.19 -1.63 6.57
N ARG A 75 14.13 -1.69 5.62
CA ARG A 75 15.23 -0.71 5.50
C ARG A 75 15.16 0.10 4.22
N LEU A 76 14.39 -0.38 3.25
CA LEU A 76 14.29 0.21 1.94
C LEU A 76 12.85 0.12 1.45
N ILE A 77 12.37 1.21 0.89
CA ILE A 77 11.19 1.20 0.02
C ILE A 77 11.58 1.78 -1.34
N LYS A 78 10.85 1.40 -2.38
CA LYS A 78 10.86 2.12 -3.66
C LYS A 78 9.53 2.79 -3.88
N VAL A 79 9.57 4.07 -4.22
CA VAL A 79 8.40 4.86 -4.60
C VAL A 79 8.61 5.26 -6.05
N ASP A 80 7.77 4.76 -6.95
CA ASP A 80 7.90 4.96 -8.41
C ASP A 80 9.31 4.65 -8.94
N GLY A 81 9.96 3.63 -8.37
CA GLY A 81 11.32 3.21 -8.72
C GLY A 81 12.44 3.97 -8.00
N GLN A 82 12.15 5.08 -7.33
CA GLN A 82 13.13 5.79 -6.50
C GLN A 82 13.29 5.07 -5.15
N SER A 83 14.53 4.69 -4.84
CA SER A 83 14.86 4.04 -3.56
C SER A 83 14.93 5.07 -2.42
N ILE A 84 14.30 4.76 -1.30
CA ILE A 84 14.26 5.59 -0.09
C ILE A 84 14.63 4.70 1.08
N GLU A 85 15.69 5.09 1.80
CA GLU A 85 16.07 4.43 3.05
C GLU A 85 15.08 4.78 4.15
N VAL A 86 14.74 3.78 4.96
CA VAL A 86 13.72 3.88 6.00
C VAL A 86 14.14 3.13 7.24
N MET A 87 13.52 3.46 8.36
CA MET A 87 13.64 2.71 9.60
C MET A 87 12.32 2.00 9.90
N SER A 88 12.40 0.80 10.47
CA SER A 88 11.22 0.01 10.85
C SER A 88 11.10 -0.13 12.36
N ASP A 89 9.96 0.28 12.90
CA ASP A 89 9.63 0.17 14.32
C ASP A 89 8.43 -0.78 14.51
N PRO A 90 8.62 -1.96 15.15
CA PRO A 90 7.52 -2.87 15.41
C PRO A 90 6.61 -2.36 16.53
N PHE A 91 5.31 -2.62 16.44
CA PHE A 91 4.37 -2.28 17.51
C PHE A 91 4.33 -3.40 18.57
N SER A 92 4.56 -3.05 19.84
CA SER A 92 4.58 -4.05 20.93
C SER A 92 3.24 -4.74 21.16
N ARG A 93 2.11 -4.06 20.91
CA ARG A 93 0.75 -4.58 21.11
C ARG A 93 0.12 -5.18 19.84
N PHE A 94 0.71 -4.89 18.67
CA PHE A 94 0.16 -5.23 17.35
C PHE A 94 1.29 -5.82 16.50
N PRO A 95 1.71 -7.08 16.73
CA PRO A 95 2.85 -7.71 16.06
C PRO A 95 2.66 -7.85 14.54
N GLU A 96 1.42 -7.81 14.04
CA GLU A 96 1.08 -7.75 12.63
C GLU A 96 1.45 -6.41 11.96
N GLN A 97 1.71 -5.37 12.76
CA GLN A 97 1.99 -4.01 12.29
C GLN A 97 3.47 -3.65 12.46
N THR A 98 4.00 -2.92 11.48
CA THR A 98 5.34 -2.36 11.53
C THR A 98 5.30 -0.95 10.99
N ALA A 99 5.67 0.03 11.82
CA ALA A 99 5.81 1.41 11.38
C ALA A 99 7.08 1.54 10.53
N ILE A 100 6.97 2.30 9.44
CA ILE A 100 8.07 2.67 8.56
C ILE A 100 8.22 4.19 8.69
N THR A 101 9.36 4.62 9.23
CA THR A 101 9.67 6.02 9.50
C THR A 101 10.73 6.51 8.51
N PHE A 102 10.71 7.83 8.29
CA PHE A 102 11.53 8.52 7.31
C PHE A 102 12.38 9.59 8.00
N GLU A 103 13.60 9.81 7.50
CA GLU A 103 14.42 10.94 7.92
C GLU A 103 13.77 12.28 7.51
N ASN A 104 13.51 12.45 6.21
CA ASN A 104 12.82 13.63 5.67
C ASN A 104 11.32 13.40 5.48
N LYS A 105 10.58 13.43 6.59
CA LYS A 105 9.15 13.07 6.65
C LYS A 105 8.27 13.85 5.66
N ASP A 106 8.44 15.16 5.56
CA ASP A 106 7.54 16.01 4.77
C ASP A 106 7.70 15.83 3.26
N GLU A 107 8.94 15.70 2.79
CA GLU A 107 9.22 15.45 1.38
C GLU A 107 8.73 14.06 0.96
N VAL A 108 9.02 13.04 1.78
CA VAL A 108 8.62 11.66 1.48
C VAL A 108 7.10 11.51 1.51
N LEU A 109 6.41 12.17 2.45
CA LEU A 109 4.94 12.12 2.50
C LEU A 109 4.29 12.67 1.22
N LYS A 110 4.82 13.77 0.67
CA LYS A 110 4.33 14.32 -0.61
C LYS A 110 4.52 13.32 -1.76
N LYS A 111 5.69 12.64 -1.82
CA LYS A 111 5.96 11.61 -2.82
C LYS A 111 5.01 10.42 -2.68
N LEU A 112 4.78 9.94 -1.46
CA LEU A 112 3.88 8.82 -1.17
C LEU A 112 2.43 9.11 -1.56
N PHE A 113 1.98 10.35 -1.35
CA PHE A 113 0.63 10.75 -1.72
C PHE A 113 0.41 10.78 -3.25
N LEU A 114 1.46 11.09 -4.01
CA LEU A 114 1.45 11.15 -5.47
C LEU A 114 1.91 9.85 -6.15
N ALA A 115 2.37 8.87 -5.36
CA ALA A 115 2.94 7.63 -5.86
C ALA A 115 1.95 6.85 -6.71
N LYS A 116 2.45 6.20 -7.76
CA LYS A 116 1.70 5.21 -8.54
C LYS A 116 1.98 3.81 -8.03
N LYS A 117 3.23 3.55 -7.62
CA LYS A 117 3.69 2.26 -7.15
C LYS A 117 4.59 2.43 -5.93
N ILE A 118 4.36 1.63 -4.91
CA ILE A 118 5.22 1.52 -3.74
C ILE A 118 5.67 0.07 -3.59
N GLU A 119 6.96 -0.15 -3.44
CA GLU A 119 7.54 -1.46 -3.20
C GLU A 119 8.23 -1.46 -1.84
N VAL A 120 7.85 -2.39 -0.98
CA VAL A 120 8.36 -2.51 0.39
C VAL A 120 9.22 -3.76 0.48
N PHE A 121 10.50 -3.58 0.78
CA PHE A 121 11.45 -4.66 0.97
C PHE A 121 11.41 -5.10 2.43
N VAL A 122 10.78 -6.24 2.69
CA VAL A 122 10.57 -6.76 4.03
C VAL A 122 11.49 -7.94 4.25
N ARG A 123 12.33 -7.86 5.27
CA ARG A 123 13.22 -8.94 5.69
C ARG A 123 12.66 -9.66 6.92
N TYR A 124 12.54 -10.97 6.80
CA TYR A 124 12.11 -11.92 7.82
C TYR A 124 13.31 -12.77 8.25
N ASN A 125 14.01 -12.36 9.31
CA ASN A 125 15.23 -13.02 9.74
C ASN A 125 16.28 -13.14 8.60
N ARG A 126 16.30 -14.27 7.87
CA ARG A 126 17.18 -14.55 6.73
C ARG A 126 16.48 -14.49 5.36
N GLU A 127 15.16 -14.40 5.33
CA GLU A 127 14.38 -14.35 4.10
C GLU A 127 14.03 -12.91 3.74
N GLU A 128 13.99 -12.61 2.45
CA GLU A 128 13.58 -11.30 1.93
C GLU A 128 12.35 -11.47 1.06
N SER A 129 11.43 -10.52 1.18
CA SER A 129 10.20 -10.48 0.40
C SER A 129 9.96 -9.09 -0.14
N LEU A 130 9.45 -9.02 -1.37
CA LEU A 130 9.09 -7.79 -2.04
C LEU A 130 7.57 -7.65 -2.08
N ASN A 131 7.06 -6.61 -1.41
CA ASN A 131 5.63 -6.34 -1.35
C ASN A 131 5.33 -5.14 -2.23
N THR A 132 4.58 -5.36 -3.32
CA THR A 132 4.24 -4.31 -4.27
C THR A 132 2.82 -3.81 -4.03
N PHE A 133 2.66 -2.50 -3.96
CA PHE A 133 1.38 -1.80 -3.82
C PHE A 133 1.18 -0.91 -5.03
N GLN A 134 0.13 -1.19 -5.81
CA GLN A 134 -0.31 -0.31 -6.89
C GLN A 134 -1.26 0.71 -6.27
N ILE A 135 -0.81 1.96 -6.23
CA ILE A 135 -1.50 3.09 -5.61
C ILE A 135 -2.30 3.88 -6.62
N ARG A 136 -1.80 4.06 -7.86
CA ARG A 136 -2.46 4.78 -8.95
C ARG A 136 -2.25 4.18 -10.32
#